data_AF-A0A9C7QAG6-F1
#
_entry.id   AF-A0A9C7QAG6-F1
#
_cell.length_a   1.000
_cell.length_b   1.000
_cell.length_c   1.000
_cell.angle_alpha   90.00
_cell.angle_beta   90.00
_cell.angle_gamma   90.00
#
_symmetry.space_group_name_H-M   'P 1'
#
loop_
_entity.id
_entity.type
_entity.pdbx_description
1 polymer ?
#
loop_
_entity_poly.entity_id
_entity_poly.type
_entity_poly.pdbx_seq_one_letter_code
_entity_poly.pdbx_strand_id
1 'polypeptide(L)'
;MISNSEKEVLRKCLSECPTPVGVESKYFTKEEICSAARAESGFKFTSFKRFLTTKTKGFCEQCDKPFSSSCKEVYRTKRTVYTLDPVGISEGVIRTASEAGPLEFVEEISPMDGQYRARCRFGEHNLIFEFFSEKDAFLQSKIDPFDMEFPVLLRGMNAENHQGHRFRWEELLSEQFRNQLSSIITDVRNKVTAVFAEYTEEFVENHRTEIKRSLRDYFTRSGYSVHSEVAEHCPELEEYGIEVETADYVCIGDNEKILVTHGDTRDGWYMQRFVEGRLTSVENEPIFSDFQEQIDEKIRRYKRISKQLGSASQVMRGLGGIIAVVTIILAALSTNEIENFVQSLPIVSTYSSELTVGIIFLNIFVMIIFIIMLLSPYIKEKSFTWKMYSCGADRSRVKILRHSKYRLD
;
A
#
# COMPACT_ATOMS: atom_id res chain seq x y z
N MET A 1 -17.75 11.02 26.67
CA MET A 1 -16.34 10.75 27.04
C MET A 1 -16.13 9.98 28.35
N ILE A 2 -15.17 9.04 28.37
CA ILE A 2 -14.53 8.40 29.54
C ILE A 2 -13.51 9.38 30.14
N SER A 3 -13.57 9.65 31.44
CA SER A 3 -12.55 10.46 32.12
C SER A 3 -11.27 9.67 32.42
N ASN A 4 -10.14 10.34 32.69
CA ASN A 4 -8.91 9.68 33.12
C ASN A 4 -9.12 8.82 34.39
N SER A 5 -9.88 9.33 35.37
CA SER A 5 -10.21 8.58 36.58
C SER A 5 -11.08 7.35 36.30
N GLU A 6 -12.02 7.43 35.35
CA GLU A 6 -12.81 6.26 34.92
C GLU A 6 -11.94 5.25 34.15
N LYS A 7 -11.00 5.71 33.32
CA LYS A 7 -10.04 4.86 32.59
C LYS A 7 -9.19 4.01 33.55
N GLU A 8 -8.65 4.63 34.61
CA GLU A 8 -7.86 3.91 35.63
C GLU A 8 -8.68 2.88 36.40
N VAL A 9 -9.93 3.23 36.77
CA VAL A 9 -10.82 2.30 37.47
C VAL A 9 -11.24 1.14 36.55
N LEU A 10 -11.57 1.41 35.29
CA LEU A 10 -11.84 0.37 34.29
C LEU A 10 -10.67 -0.58 34.14
N ARG A 11 -9.43 -0.05 34.00
CA ARG A 11 -8.21 -0.86 33.90
C ARG A 11 -8.06 -1.83 35.07
N LYS A 12 -8.24 -1.35 36.30
CA LYS A 12 -8.15 -2.17 37.52
C LYS A 12 -9.24 -3.23 37.57
N CYS A 13 -10.49 -2.89 37.26
CA CYS A 13 -11.58 -3.87 37.23
C CYS A 13 -11.38 -4.93 36.14
N LEU A 14 -10.89 -4.54 34.97
CA LEU A 14 -10.66 -5.44 33.83
C LEU A 14 -9.49 -6.40 34.05
N SER A 15 -8.40 -5.95 34.70
CA SER A 15 -7.27 -6.82 35.05
C SER A 15 -7.62 -7.87 36.10
N GLU A 16 -8.64 -7.58 36.89
CA GLU A 16 -9.15 -8.42 37.96
C GLU A 16 -10.10 -9.53 37.49
N CYS A 17 -10.53 -9.52 36.21
CA CYS A 17 -11.45 -10.50 35.64
C CYS A 17 -10.71 -11.81 35.28
N PRO A 18 -11.26 -12.99 35.65
CA PRO A 18 -10.62 -14.28 35.37
C PRO A 18 -10.55 -14.54 33.86
N THR A 19 -9.49 -15.21 33.41
CA THR A 19 -9.35 -15.74 32.04
C THR A 19 -9.56 -17.26 32.05
N PRO A 20 -10.19 -17.87 31.03
CA PRO A 20 -10.54 -17.31 29.71
C PRO A 20 -11.94 -16.66 29.61
N VAL A 21 -12.78 -16.77 30.64
CA VAL A 21 -14.21 -16.35 30.63
C VAL A 21 -14.37 -14.84 30.38
N GLY A 22 -15.49 -14.39 29.81
CA GLY A 22 -15.84 -12.98 29.57
C GLY A 22 -15.76 -12.05 30.79
N VAL A 23 -15.62 -10.74 30.56
CA VAL A 23 -15.42 -9.71 31.62
C VAL A 23 -16.64 -9.57 32.55
N GLU A 24 -17.80 -9.97 32.05
CA GLU A 24 -19.08 -10.01 32.75
C GLU A 24 -19.17 -11.14 33.80
N SER A 25 -18.18 -12.03 33.85
CA SER A 25 -18.16 -13.19 34.75
C SER A 25 -17.77 -12.85 36.19
N LYS A 26 -17.05 -11.73 36.41
CA LYS A 26 -16.68 -11.25 37.75
C LYS A 26 -17.73 -10.29 38.32
N TYR A 27 -18.06 -10.51 39.60
CA TYR A 27 -18.88 -9.60 40.38
C TYR A 27 -18.02 -8.64 41.19
N PHE A 28 -18.44 -7.39 41.23
CA PHE A 28 -17.87 -6.33 42.04
C PHE A 28 -18.93 -5.75 42.97
N THR A 29 -18.54 -5.45 44.19
CA THR A 29 -19.28 -4.62 45.12
C THR A 29 -19.01 -3.14 44.82
N LYS A 30 -19.87 -2.25 45.34
CA LYS A 30 -19.62 -0.80 45.23
C LYS A 30 -18.30 -0.44 45.94
N GLU A 31 -18.04 -1.08 47.06
CA GLU A 31 -16.88 -0.88 47.91
C GLU A 31 -15.59 -1.27 47.18
N GLU A 32 -15.58 -2.37 46.43
CA GLU A 32 -14.44 -2.79 45.60
C GLU A 32 -14.16 -1.76 44.49
N ILE A 33 -15.19 -1.31 43.77
CA ILE A 33 -15.03 -0.30 42.70
C ILE A 33 -14.53 1.03 43.27
N CYS A 34 -15.12 1.49 44.38
CA CYS A 34 -14.65 2.68 45.06
C CYS A 34 -13.24 2.52 45.63
N SER A 35 -12.85 1.31 46.02
CA SER A 35 -11.49 1.01 46.50
C SER A 35 -10.47 1.07 45.36
N ALA A 36 -10.82 0.57 44.17
CA ALA A 36 -10.00 0.74 42.97
C ALA A 36 -9.80 2.22 42.59
N ALA A 37 -10.76 3.08 42.94
CA ALA A 37 -10.73 4.52 42.70
C ALA A 37 -9.99 5.35 43.78
N ARG A 38 -9.51 4.76 44.89
CA ARG A 38 -8.97 5.52 46.04
C ARG A 38 -7.79 6.45 45.75
N ALA A 39 -7.09 6.25 44.63
CA ALA A 39 -6.00 7.11 44.18
C ALA A 39 -6.45 8.19 43.17
N GLU A 40 -7.68 8.13 42.67
CA GLU A 40 -8.15 8.92 41.53
C GLU A 40 -9.01 10.10 41.98
N SER A 41 -8.45 11.31 41.96
CA SER A 41 -9.20 12.52 42.26
C SER A 41 -10.33 12.73 41.23
N GLY A 42 -11.54 13.03 41.73
CA GLY A 42 -12.69 13.33 40.87
C GLY A 42 -13.48 12.12 40.34
N PHE A 43 -13.17 10.89 40.75
CA PHE A 43 -14.01 9.73 40.41
C PHE A 43 -15.42 9.84 41.03
N LYS A 44 -16.46 9.60 40.20
CA LYS A 44 -17.85 9.55 40.65
C LYS A 44 -18.48 8.21 40.24
N PHE A 45 -18.78 7.38 41.24
CA PHE A 45 -19.42 6.07 41.01
C PHE A 45 -20.72 6.18 40.18
N THR A 46 -21.49 7.26 40.35
CA THR A 46 -22.73 7.49 39.60
C THR A 46 -22.51 7.63 38.10
N SER A 47 -21.41 8.27 37.68
CA SER A 47 -21.01 8.37 36.26
C SER A 47 -20.53 7.01 35.74
N PHE A 48 -19.73 6.32 36.56
CA PHE A 48 -19.14 5.02 36.22
C PHE A 48 -20.17 3.91 36.00
N LYS A 49 -21.39 4.04 36.55
CA LYS A 49 -22.47 3.05 36.41
C LYS A 49 -22.81 2.70 34.96
N ARG A 50 -22.54 3.57 33.99
CA ARG A 50 -22.77 3.29 32.56
C ARG A 50 -21.91 2.15 32.00
N PHE A 51 -20.85 1.75 32.71
CA PHE A 51 -19.99 0.62 32.34
C PHE A 51 -20.35 -0.66 33.10
N LEU A 52 -21.46 -0.65 33.84
CA LEU A 52 -21.83 -1.69 34.78
C LEU A 52 -23.26 -2.18 34.53
N THR A 53 -23.43 -3.49 34.55
CA THR A 53 -24.74 -4.12 34.72
C THR A 53 -24.99 -4.40 36.20
N THR A 54 -26.16 -4.02 36.69
CA THR A 54 -26.56 -4.29 38.08
C THR A 54 -27.21 -5.67 38.21
N LYS A 55 -26.76 -6.47 39.17
CA LYS A 55 -27.33 -7.79 39.47
C LYS A 55 -27.58 -7.91 40.98
N THR A 56 -28.53 -8.78 41.34
CA THR A 56 -28.77 -9.15 42.74
C THR A 56 -28.25 -10.56 42.97
N LYS A 57 -27.33 -10.74 43.93
CA LYS A 57 -26.74 -12.04 44.26
C LYS A 57 -26.91 -12.36 45.73
N GLY A 58 -27.05 -13.64 46.02
CA GLY A 58 -27.01 -14.15 47.39
C GLY A 58 -25.58 -14.17 47.90
N PHE A 59 -25.35 -13.68 49.11
CA PHE A 59 -24.11 -13.78 49.86
C PHE A 59 -24.38 -14.49 51.18
N CYS A 60 -23.36 -15.18 51.70
CA CYS A 60 -23.41 -15.75 53.03
C CYS A 60 -22.91 -14.73 54.06
N GLU A 61 -23.71 -14.44 55.08
CA GLU A 61 -23.35 -13.50 56.15
C GLU A 61 -22.12 -13.94 56.96
N GLN A 62 -21.86 -15.26 57.06
CA GLN A 62 -20.77 -15.76 57.89
C GLN A 62 -19.40 -15.70 57.23
N CYS A 63 -19.32 -15.90 55.91
CA CYS A 63 -18.04 -15.96 55.19
C CYS A 63 -17.85 -14.81 54.20
N ASP A 64 -18.85 -13.94 54.07
CA ASP A 64 -18.87 -12.77 53.18
C ASP A 64 -18.60 -13.08 51.69
N LYS A 65 -18.86 -14.34 51.30
CA LYS A 65 -18.66 -14.83 49.92
C LYS A 65 -20.01 -15.05 49.21
N PRO A 66 -20.01 -15.10 47.86
CA PRO A 66 -21.18 -15.51 47.09
C PRO A 66 -21.74 -16.83 47.63
N PHE A 67 -23.06 -16.87 47.82
CA PHE A 67 -23.74 -17.99 48.45
C PHE A 67 -23.50 -19.28 47.66
N SER A 68 -22.88 -20.26 48.30
CA SER A 68 -22.53 -21.57 47.74
C SER A 68 -23.28 -22.70 48.45
N SER A 69 -23.20 -23.92 47.91
CA SER A 69 -23.78 -25.13 48.52
C SER A 69 -23.25 -25.45 49.93
N SER A 70 -22.09 -24.91 50.30
CA SER A 70 -21.51 -25.04 51.63
C SER A 70 -22.05 -24.02 52.66
N CYS A 71 -22.88 -23.06 52.23
CA CYS A 71 -23.46 -22.04 53.09
C CYS A 71 -24.85 -22.48 53.59
N LYS A 72 -25.16 -22.32 54.88
CA LYS A 72 -26.51 -22.55 55.39
C LYS A 72 -27.45 -21.44 54.90
N GLU A 73 -28.62 -21.82 54.41
CA GLU A 73 -29.59 -20.92 53.78
C GLU A 73 -30.09 -19.80 54.70
N VAL A 74 -30.10 -20.02 56.01
CA VAL A 74 -30.44 -19.03 57.04
C VAL A 74 -29.53 -17.79 56.99
N TYR A 75 -28.29 -17.94 56.53
CA TYR A 75 -27.33 -16.83 56.44
C TYR A 75 -27.30 -16.17 55.06
N ARG A 76 -28.31 -16.41 54.21
CA ARG A 76 -28.35 -15.86 52.87
C ARG A 76 -28.90 -14.44 52.87
N THR A 77 -28.03 -13.47 52.56
CA THR A 77 -28.45 -12.09 52.27
C THR A 77 -28.42 -11.83 50.78
N LYS A 78 -29.34 -11.01 50.28
CA LYS A 78 -29.28 -10.49 48.92
C LYS A 78 -28.50 -9.19 48.91
N ARG A 79 -27.45 -9.11 48.11
CA ARG A 79 -26.66 -7.90 47.90
C ARG A 79 -26.72 -7.48 46.45
N THR A 80 -26.67 -6.17 46.23
CA THR A 80 -26.49 -5.58 44.91
C THR A 80 -25.03 -5.70 44.54
N VAL A 81 -24.77 -6.33 43.40
CA VAL A 81 -23.43 -6.46 42.81
C VAL A 81 -23.45 -5.92 41.38
N TYR A 82 -22.28 -5.62 40.86
CA TYR A 82 -22.07 -5.08 39.53
C TYR A 82 -21.22 -6.05 38.73
N THR A 83 -21.56 -6.23 37.46
CA THR A 83 -20.68 -6.87 36.47
C THR A 83 -20.30 -5.83 35.44
N LEU A 84 -19.12 -5.95 34.85
CA LEU A 84 -18.74 -5.08 33.74
C LEU A 84 -19.69 -5.31 32.57
N ASP A 85 -20.07 -4.23 31.91
CA ASP A 85 -20.91 -4.23 30.71
C ASP A 85 -20.02 -4.04 29.46
N PRO A 86 -19.75 -5.12 28.70
CA PRO A 86 -18.93 -5.02 27.49
C PRO A 86 -19.45 -4.00 26.49
N VAL A 87 -20.77 -3.87 26.36
CA VAL A 87 -21.41 -2.95 25.41
C VAL A 87 -21.17 -1.51 25.86
N GLY A 88 -21.54 -1.19 27.12
CA GLY A 88 -21.31 0.15 27.68
C GLY A 88 -19.85 0.58 27.69
N ILE A 89 -18.91 -0.35 27.91
CA ILE A 89 -17.47 -0.08 27.82
C ILE A 89 -17.08 0.25 26.37
N SER A 90 -17.47 -0.59 25.42
CA SER A 90 -17.09 -0.42 24.01
C SER A 90 -17.67 0.87 23.40
N GLU A 91 -18.94 1.18 23.70
CA GLU A 91 -19.57 2.44 23.33
C GLU A 91 -18.85 3.64 23.95
N GLY A 92 -18.50 3.53 25.24
CA GLY A 92 -17.71 4.54 25.94
C GLY A 92 -16.36 4.81 25.27
N VAL A 93 -15.66 3.74 24.85
CA VAL A 93 -14.36 3.82 24.20
C VAL A 93 -14.48 4.50 22.84
N ILE A 94 -15.35 4.01 21.96
CA ILE A 94 -15.54 4.57 20.62
C ILE A 94 -15.98 6.03 20.68
N ARG A 95 -16.97 6.35 21.53
CA ARG A 95 -17.42 7.74 21.71
C ARG A 95 -16.29 8.64 22.18
N THR A 96 -15.44 8.18 23.10
CA THR A 96 -14.31 8.98 23.58
C THR A 96 -13.24 9.15 22.50
N ALA A 97 -12.93 8.07 21.76
CA ALA A 97 -12.02 8.09 20.64
C ALA A 97 -12.53 8.95 19.46
N SER A 98 -13.84 9.20 19.38
CA SER A 98 -14.39 10.10 18.37
C SER A 98 -14.53 11.54 18.84
N GLU A 99 -15.05 11.78 20.04
CA GLU A 99 -15.26 13.14 20.58
C GLU A 99 -13.94 13.87 20.87
N ALA A 100 -12.90 13.13 21.26
CA ALA A 100 -11.61 13.69 21.67
C ALA A 100 -10.40 12.98 21.06
N GLY A 101 -10.63 11.96 20.23
CA GLY A 101 -9.59 11.20 19.59
C GLY A 101 -9.63 11.35 18.07
N PRO A 102 -9.01 10.41 17.33
CA PRO A 102 -8.79 10.55 15.90
C PRO A 102 -9.92 10.03 15.01
N LEU A 103 -11.02 9.49 15.56
CA LEU A 103 -12.08 8.86 14.77
C LEU A 103 -13.24 9.84 14.48
N GLU A 104 -13.76 9.80 13.27
CA GLU A 104 -15.01 10.49 12.89
C GLU A 104 -16.16 9.49 13.02
N PHE A 105 -17.17 9.73 13.87
CA PHE A 105 -18.18 8.70 14.16
C PHE A 105 -19.19 8.54 13.01
N VAL A 106 -19.39 7.30 12.53
CA VAL A 106 -20.50 6.92 11.64
C VAL A 106 -21.10 5.60 12.11
N GLU A 107 -22.41 5.64 12.34
CA GLU A 107 -23.21 4.75 13.15
C GLU A 107 -23.48 3.39 12.48
N GLU A 108 -23.11 2.29 13.14
CA GLU A 108 -23.97 1.09 13.25
C GLU A 108 -23.54 0.26 14.46
N ILE A 109 -24.51 -0.06 15.30
CA ILE A 109 -24.36 -0.75 16.58
C ILE A 109 -25.18 -2.02 16.47
N SER A 110 -24.53 -3.17 16.28
CA SER A 110 -25.24 -4.46 16.27
C SER A 110 -24.63 -5.39 17.31
N PRO A 111 -25.37 -5.74 18.38
CA PRO A 111 -24.99 -6.85 19.24
C PRO A 111 -25.30 -8.16 18.50
N MET A 112 -24.35 -8.65 17.70
CA MET A 112 -24.37 -10.04 17.23
C MET A 112 -23.58 -10.91 18.20
N ASP A 113 -24.20 -12.00 18.68
CA ASP A 113 -23.54 -13.08 19.42
C ASP A 113 -22.63 -12.66 20.60
N GLY A 114 -23.02 -11.63 21.36
CA GLY A 114 -22.28 -11.18 22.54
C GLY A 114 -21.04 -10.32 22.22
N GLN A 115 -20.89 -9.89 20.98
CA GLN A 115 -19.83 -8.99 20.53
C GLN A 115 -20.40 -7.60 20.25
N TYR A 116 -19.58 -6.58 20.49
CA TYR A 116 -19.91 -5.21 20.14
C TYR A 116 -19.12 -4.81 18.90
N ARG A 117 -19.82 -4.47 17.81
CA ARG A 117 -19.21 -3.99 16.56
C ARG A 117 -19.52 -2.51 16.39
N ALA A 118 -18.49 -1.71 16.10
CA ALA A 118 -18.61 -0.29 15.84
C ALA A 118 -18.05 0.06 14.48
N ARG A 119 -18.87 0.70 13.65
CA ARG A 119 -18.40 1.39 12.44
C ARG A 119 -17.90 2.79 12.82
N CYS A 120 -16.81 3.22 12.20
CA CYS A 120 -16.18 4.52 12.41
C CYS A 120 -15.58 5.00 11.10
N ARG A 121 -15.29 6.29 10.97
CA ARG A 121 -14.51 6.86 9.89
C ARG A 121 -13.15 7.34 10.37
N PHE A 122 -12.17 7.27 9.49
CA PHE A 122 -10.86 7.89 9.65
C PHE A 122 -10.46 8.51 8.31
N GLY A 123 -10.70 9.82 8.18
CA GLY A 123 -10.65 10.49 6.88
C GLY A 123 -11.72 9.94 5.93
N GLU A 124 -11.28 9.40 4.80
CA GLU A 124 -12.16 8.81 3.78
C GLU A 124 -12.47 7.33 4.02
N HIS A 125 -11.81 6.69 5.00
CA HIS A 125 -11.92 5.26 5.22
C HIS A 125 -13.00 4.91 6.25
N ASN A 126 -13.85 3.93 5.92
CA ASN A 126 -14.74 3.28 6.87
C ASN A 126 -13.98 2.16 7.58
N LEU A 127 -14.00 2.17 8.91
CA LEU A 127 -13.33 1.21 9.77
C LEU A 127 -14.36 0.47 10.60
N ILE A 128 -14.14 -0.82 10.84
CA ILE A 128 -14.98 -1.65 11.71
C ILE A 128 -14.14 -2.11 12.90
N PHE A 129 -14.51 -1.70 14.11
CA PHE A 129 -13.91 -2.21 15.34
C PHE A 129 -14.82 -3.27 15.97
N GLU A 130 -14.28 -4.46 16.17
CA GLU A 130 -15.00 -5.57 16.80
C GLU A 130 -14.44 -5.85 18.20
N PHE A 131 -15.27 -5.68 19.22
CA PHE A 131 -14.86 -5.74 20.61
C PHE A 131 -15.11 -7.11 21.22
N PHE A 132 -14.06 -7.64 21.86
CA PHE A 132 -14.07 -8.95 22.49
C PHE A 132 -13.89 -8.83 24.00
N SER A 133 -14.79 -9.48 24.75
CA SER A 133 -14.67 -9.66 26.20
C SER A 133 -13.77 -10.86 26.57
N GLU A 134 -13.74 -11.86 25.70
CA GLU A 134 -13.03 -13.13 25.85
C GLU A 134 -11.72 -13.16 25.04
N LYS A 135 -10.64 -13.61 25.68
CA LYS A 135 -9.32 -13.68 25.05
C LYS A 135 -9.28 -14.71 23.91
N ASP A 136 -9.91 -15.86 24.09
CA ASP A 136 -9.85 -16.94 23.11
C ASP A 136 -10.65 -16.57 21.85
N ALA A 137 -11.84 -15.98 22.01
CA ALA A 137 -12.62 -15.44 20.91
C ALA A 137 -11.84 -14.35 20.15
N PHE A 138 -11.19 -13.44 20.88
CA PHE A 138 -10.31 -12.44 20.28
C PHE A 138 -9.21 -13.11 19.45
N LEU A 139 -8.47 -14.07 19.98
CA LEU A 139 -7.37 -14.75 19.27
C LEU A 139 -7.83 -15.57 18.06
N GLN A 140 -9.04 -16.14 18.11
CA GLN A 140 -9.63 -16.95 17.04
C GLN A 140 -10.36 -16.12 15.97
N SER A 141 -10.60 -14.84 16.22
CA SER A 141 -11.29 -13.96 15.29
C SER A 141 -10.58 -13.92 13.93
N LYS A 142 -11.34 -14.22 12.87
CA LYS A 142 -10.94 -14.16 11.47
C LYS A 142 -11.30 -12.80 10.89
N ILE A 143 -10.71 -11.77 11.45
CA ILE A 143 -10.96 -10.40 11.01
C ILE A 143 -9.94 -10.04 9.94
N ASP A 144 -10.43 -9.54 8.79
CA ASP A 144 -9.63 -9.21 7.62
C ASP A 144 -9.19 -7.74 7.66
N PRO A 145 -7.89 -7.44 7.83
CA PRO A 145 -7.40 -6.06 7.79
C PRO A 145 -7.67 -5.36 6.45
N PHE A 146 -7.87 -6.11 5.35
CA PHE A 146 -8.19 -5.55 4.04
C PHE A 146 -9.61 -4.99 3.96
N ASP A 147 -10.53 -5.54 4.76
CA ASP A 147 -11.89 -5.04 4.95
C ASP A 147 -11.96 -3.92 6.01
N MET A 148 -10.79 -3.39 6.42
CA MET A 148 -10.65 -2.38 7.47
C MET A 148 -11.33 -2.78 8.79
N GLU A 149 -11.41 -4.09 9.03
CA GLU A 149 -11.92 -4.65 10.26
C GLU A 149 -10.77 -4.87 11.25
N PHE A 150 -10.96 -4.47 12.50
CA PHE A 150 -9.94 -4.54 13.55
C PHE A 150 -10.50 -5.09 14.87
N PRO A 151 -9.96 -6.21 15.38
CA PRO A 151 -10.35 -6.72 16.70
C PRO A 151 -9.80 -5.82 17.81
N VAL A 152 -10.63 -5.58 18.82
CA VAL A 152 -10.31 -4.81 20.03
C VAL A 152 -10.57 -5.67 21.26
N LEU A 153 -9.54 -5.94 22.05
CA LEU A 153 -9.70 -6.65 23.31
C LEU A 153 -10.05 -5.69 24.44
N LEU A 154 -11.12 -5.99 25.18
CA LEU A 154 -11.55 -5.22 26.35
C LEU A 154 -10.69 -5.46 27.61
N ARG A 155 -9.52 -6.09 27.51
CA ARG A 155 -8.66 -6.42 28.66
C ARG A 155 -7.23 -5.95 28.45
N GLY A 156 -6.52 -5.73 29.57
CA GLY A 156 -5.06 -5.61 29.54
C GLY A 156 -4.42 -6.97 29.31
N MET A 157 -3.58 -7.10 28.29
CA MET A 157 -2.69 -8.25 28.11
C MET A 157 -1.23 -7.87 28.31
N ASN A 158 -0.45 -8.82 28.81
CA ASN A 158 1.00 -8.80 28.67
C ASN A 158 1.35 -8.89 27.17
N ALA A 159 2.32 -8.09 26.74
CA ALA A 159 2.57 -7.64 25.36
C ALA A 159 2.96 -8.70 24.31
N GLU A 160 2.73 -9.99 24.58
CA GLU A 160 3.14 -11.07 23.69
C GLU A 160 2.02 -11.40 22.69
N ASN A 161 2.27 -11.09 21.42
CA ASN A 161 1.44 -11.35 20.22
C ASN A 161 0.51 -10.24 19.74
N HIS A 162 1.02 -9.01 19.60
CA HIS A 162 0.41 -8.06 18.67
C HIS A 162 0.87 -8.37 17.24
N GLN A 163 0.06 -9.13 16.49
CA GLN A 163 0.01 -8.94 15.04
C GLN A 163 -0.54 -7.52 14.82
N GLY A 164 0.11 -6.71 13.96
CA GLY A 164 -0.05 -5.25 13.88
C GLY A 164 -1.45 -4.70 13.57
N HIS A 165 -2.47 -5.55 13.48
CA HIS A 165 -3.85 -5.19 13.17
C HIS A 165 -4.83 -5.47 14.34
N ARG A 166 -4.32 -5.71 15.55
CA ARG A 166 -5.15 -6.04 16.73
C ARG A 166 -4.89 -5.06 17.87
N PHE A 167 -5.96 -4.50 18.43
CA PHE A 167 -5.87 -3.42 19.41
C PHE A 167 -6.34 -3.83 20.81
N ARG A 168 -5.90 -3.06 21.80
CA ARG A 168 -6.51 -2.99 23.13
C ARG A 168 -7.41 -1.77 23.22
N TRP A 169 -8.48 -1.87 24.00
CA TRP A 169 -9.40 -0.74 24.19
C TRP A 169 -8.71 0.56 24.65
N GLU A 170 -7.63 0.46 25.43
CA GLU A 170 -6.86 1.62 25.90
C GLU A 170 -6.05 2.30 24.80
N GLU A 171 -5.63 1.55 23.78
CA GLU A 171 -4.84 2.05 22.66
C GLU A 171 -5.68 3.02 21.85
N LEU A 172 -6.96 2.73 21.63
CA LEU A 172 -7.92 3.62 20.97
C LEU A 172 -8.05 5.00 21.67
N LEU A 173 -7.72 5.07 22.96
CA LEU A 173 -7.77 6.28 23.78
C LEU A 173 -6.39 6.92 23.98
N SER A 174 -5.36 6.47 23.25
CA SER A 174 -4.01 7.00 23.36
C SER A 174 -3.74 8.08 22.31
N GLU A 175 -2.86 9.03 22.64
CA GLU A 175 -2.45 10.09 21.70
C GLU A 175 -1.73 9.51 20.47
N GLN A 176 -1.06 8.36 20.62
CA GLN A 176 -0.30 7.70 19.56
C GLN A 176 -1.19 6.91 18.59
N PHE A 177 -2.44 6.63 18.97
CA PHE A 177 -3.36 5.81 18.18
C PHE A 177 -3.53 6.33 16.76
N ARG A 178 -3.63 7.65 16.59
CA ARG A 178 -3.79 8.28 15.28
C ARG A 178 -2.67 7.88 14.32
N ASN A 179 -1.43 7.95 14.79
CA ASN A 179 -0.25 7.66 13.96
C ASN A 179 -0.15 6.16 13.69
N GLN A 180 -0.46 5.33 14.69
CA GLN A 180 -0.50 3.88 14.53
C GLN A 180 -1.56 3.45 13.51
N LEU A 181 -2.78 3.95 13.65
CA LEU A 181 -3.90 3.65 12.75
C LEU A 181 -3.61 4.14 11.33
N SER A 182 -3.06 5.36 11.17
CA SER A 182 -2.63 5.88 9.87
C SER A 182 -1.57 5.00 9.20
N SER A 183 -0.56 4.55 9.97
CA SER A 183 0.47 3.62 9.48
C SER A 183 -0.14 2.29 9.06
N ILE A 184 -1.05 1.73 9.87
CA ILE A 184 -1.71 0.46 9.57
C ILE A 184 -2.57 0.57 8.31
N ILE A 185 -3.38 1.62 8.18
CA ILE A 185 -4.18 1.87 6.98
C ILE A 185 -3.27 2.02 5.76
N THR A 186 -2.16 2.75 5.90
CA THR A 186 -1.17 2.91 4.83
C THR A 186 -0.54 1.58 4.44
N ASP A 187 -0.19 0.73 5.40
CA ASP A 187 0.40 -0.58 5.16
C ASP A 187 -0.59 -1.55 4.50
N VAL A 188 -1.83 -1.61 5.00
CA VAL A 188 -2.93 -2.36 4.38
C VAL A 188 -3.14 -1.88 2.95
N ARG A 189 -3.23 -0.56 2.76
CA ARG A 189 -3.39 0.06 1.45
C ARG A 189 -2.23 -0.29 0.51
N ASN A 190 -0.98 -0.23 0.96
CA ASN A 190 0.18 -0.60 0.15
C ASN A 190 0.12 -2.08 -0.29
N LYS A 191 -0.40 -2.98 0.55
CA LYS A 191 -0.50 -4.41 0.23
C LYS A 191 -1.60 -4.74 -0.78
N VAL A 192 -2.69 -3.97 -0.77
CA VAL A 192 -3.83 -4.13 -1.69
C VAL A 192 -3.73 -3.23 -2.93
N THR A 193 -2.89 -2.19 -2.86
CA THR A 193 -2.69 -1.20 -3.91
C THR A 193 -1.25 -1.24 -4.37
N ALA A 194 -1.02 -1.82 -5.53
CA ALA A 194 0.31 -1.94 -6.07
C ALA A 194 0.57 -0.79 -7.06
N VAL A 195 1.42 0.16 -6.66
CA VAL A 195 1.86 1.28 -7.52
C VAL A 195 2.90 0.77 -8.50
N PHE A 196 2.71 1.05 -9.79
CA PHE A 196 3.61 0.56 -10.83
C PHE A 196 4.13 1.63 -11.77
N ALA A 197 3.59 2.85 -11.71
CA ALA A 197 4.15 4.00 -12.42
C ALA A 197 3.74 5.31 -11.73
N GLU A 198 4.70 6.09 -11.24
CA GLU A 198 4.45 7.41 -10.65
C GLU A 198 4.55 8.52 -11.71
N TYR A 199 3.66 9.50 -11.69
CA TYR A 199 3.67 10.68 -12.58
C TYR A 199 4.75 11.70 -12.21
N THR A 200 5.40 11.57 -11.05
CA THR A 200 6.61 12.34 -10.70
C THR A 200 7.71 12.19 -11.75
N GLU A 201 7.65 11.11 -12.53
CA GLU A 201 8.51 10.91 -13.68
C GLU A 201 7.86 11.52 -14.94
N GLU A 202 8.35 12.69 -15.38
CA GLU A 202 7.86 13.49 -16.53
C GLU A 202 7.54 12.65 -17.79
N PHE A 203 8.24 11.54 -18.00
CA PHE A 203 7.99 10.67 -19.16
C PHE A 203 6.77 9.74 -19.00
N VAL A 204 6.37 9.37 -17.78
CA VAL A 204 5.15 8.58 -17.50
C VAL A 204 3.92 9.44 -17.80
N GLU A 205 3.97 10.71 -17.40
CA GLU A 205 2.96 11.71 -17.74
C GLU A 205 2.83 11.88 -19.26
N ASN A 206 3.95 12.09 -19.95
CA ASN A 206 3.99 12.29 -21.41
C ASN A 206 3.53 11.07 -22.24
N HIS A 207 3.53 9.85 -21.67
CA HIS A 207 3.14 8.61 -22.36
C HIS A 207 1.95 7.90 -21.71
N ARG A 208 1.13 8.64 -20.94
CA ARG A 208 0.00 8.09 -20.19
C ARG A 208 -0.93 7.24 -21.05
N THR A 209 -1.20 7.68 -22.28
CA THR A 209 -2.11 6.98 -23.20
C THR A 209 -1.51 5.68 -23.75
N GLU A 210 -0.23 5.68 -24.13
CA GLU A 210 0.45 4.46 -24.62
C GLU A 210 0.61 3.42 -23.52
N ILE A 211 0.94 3.89 -22.30
CA ILE A 211 1.02 3.04 -21.10
C ILE A 211 -0.37 2.42 -20.86
N LYS A 212 -1.43 3.23 -20.75
CA LYS A 212 -2.81 2.75 -20.58
C LYS A 212 -3.21 1.70 -21.62
N ARG A 213 -2.96 1.97 -22.90
CA ARG A 213 -3.27 1.02 -23.98
C ARG A 213 -2.49 -0.29 -23.82
N SER A 214 -1.21 -0.19 -23.47
CA SER A 214 -0.37 -1.38 -23.29
C SER A 214 -0.79 -2.21 -22.08
N LEU A 215 -1.29 -1.56 -21.02
CA LEU A 215 -1.86 -2.23 -19.85
C LEU A 215 -3.13 -3.00 -20.21
N ARG A 216 -4.07 -2.34 -20.89
CA ARG A 216 -5.31 -2.97 -21.38
C ARG A 216 -5.00 -4.18 -22.27
N ASP A 217 -4.07 -4.02 -23.21
CA ASP A 217 -3.64 -5.09 -24.12
C ASP A 217 -2.98 -6.26 -23.38
N TYR A 218 -2.27 -6.00 -22.27
CA TYR A 218 -1.65 -7.04 -21.44
C TYR A 218 -2.72 -7.91 -20.77
N PHE A 219 -3.67 -7.28 -20.06
CA PHE A 219 -4.75 -8.03 -19.39
C PHE A 219 -5.65 -8.77 -20.37
N THR A 220 -5.98 -8.15 -21.51
CA THR A 220 -6.75 -8.81 -22.58
C THR A 220 -6.03 -10.07 -23.09
N ARG A 221 -4.71 -10.01 -23.29
CA ARG A 221 -3.90 -11.17 -23.72
C ARG A 221 -3.64 -12.18 -22.62
N SER A 222 -3.78 -11.79 -21.35
CA SER A 222 -3.73 -12.68 -20.20
C SER A 222 -5.08 -13.38 -19.93
N GLY A 223 -6.11 -13.14 -20.76
CA GLY A 223 -7.40 -13.81 -20.67
C GLY A 223 -8.49 -13.03 -19.92
N TYR A 224 -8.23 -11.78 -19.52
CA TYR A 224 -9.22 -10.94 -18.83
C TYR A 224 -10.10 -10.20 -19.82
N SER A 225 -11.37 -10.03 -19.45
CA SER A 225 -12.27 -9.09 -20.12
C SER A 225 -12.08 -7.70 -19.53
N VAL A 226 -11.74 -6.69 -20.35
CA VAL A 226 -11.44 -5.34 -19.87
C VAL A 226 -12.60 -4.39 -20.14
N HIS A 227 -13.07 -3.72 -19.10
CA HIS A 227 -14.25 -2.84 -19.13
C HIS A 227 -13.89 -1.44 -18.60
N SER A 228 -14.40 -0.40 -19.25
CA SER A 228 -14.19 0.99 -18.81
C SER A 228 -15.32 1.49 -17.89
N GLU A 229 -16.46 0.81 -17.89
CA GLU A 229 -17.62 1.03 -17.03
C GLU A 229 -17.37 0.43 -15.64
N VAL A 230 -16.41 1.00 -14.90
CA VAL A 230 -15.92 0.43 -13.63
C VAL A 230 -17.05 0.25 -12.61
N ALA A 231 -17.92 1.24 -12.43
CA ALA A 231 -19.01 1.20 -11.46
C ALA A 231 -20.04 0.09 -11.74
N GLU A 232 -20.26 -0.28 -13.00
CA GLU A 232 -21.19 -1.36 -13.38
C GLU A 232 -20.59 -2.75 -13.09
N HIS A 233 -19.28 -2.88 -13.28
CA HIS A 233 -18.59 -4.16 -13.23
C HIS A 233 -17.88 -4.43 -11.89
N CYS A 234 -17.72 -3.42 -11.04
CA CYS A 234 -17.07 -3.49 -9.74
C CYS A 234 -17.87 -2.70 -8.68
N PRO A 235 -19.10 -3.10 -8.34
CA PRO A 235 -19.91 -2.40 -7.33
C PRO A 235 -19.28 -2.43 -5.93
N GLU A 236 -18.36 -3.36 -5.67
CA GLU A 236 -17.69 -3.53 -4.38
C GLU A 236 -16.85 -2.30 -3.98
N LEU A 237 -16.51 -1.43 -4.94
CA LEU A 237 -15.71 -0.22 -4.69
C LEU A 237 -16.34 0.76 -3.70
N GLU A 238 -17.68 0.82 -3.65
CA GLU A 238 -18.40 1.67 -2.70
C GLU A 238 -18.14 1.25 -1.25
N GLU A 239 -18.03 -0.06 -0.98
CA GLU A 239 -17.77 -0.60 0.36
C GLU A 239 -16.38 -0.16 0.87
N TYR A 240 -15.41 -0.12 -0.03
CA TYR A 240 -14.03 0.24 0.27
C TYR A 240 -13.73 1.74 0.10
N GLY A 241 -14.71 2.55 -0.31
CA GLY A 241 -14.53 3.98 -0.56
C GLY A 241 -13.48 4.29 -1.64
N ILE A 242 -13.39 3.43 -2.66
CA ILE A 242 -12.44 3.62 -3.77
C ILE A 242 -13.10 4.50 -4.82
N GLU A 243 -12.58 5.72 -4.97
CA GLU A 243 -13.00 6.63 -6.03
C GLU A 243 -12.45 6.17 -7.38
N VAL A 244 -13.28 6.33 -8.41
CA VAL A 244 -12.94 5.98 -9.79
C VAL A 244 -13.11 7.16 -10.72
N GLU A 245 -12.20 7.26 -11.67
CA GLU A 245 -12.14 8.32 -12.64
C GLU A 245 -12.29 7.78 -14.07
N THR A 246 -12.54 8.68 -15.02
CA THR A 246 -12.82 8.34 -16.44
C THR A 246 -11.69 7.52 -17.09
N ALA A 247 -10.44 7.64 -16.63
CA ALA A 247 -9.33 6.88 -17.17
C ALA A 247 -9.14 5.48 -16.56
N ASP A 248 -9.95 5.08 -15.58
CA ASP A 248 -9.88 3.77 -14.94
C ASP A 248 -10.50 2.67 -15.80
N TYR A 249 -10.21 1.43 -15.44
CA TYR A 249 -10.84 0.25 -16.02
C TYR A 249 -10.68 -0.95 -15.10
N VAL A 250 -11.62 -1.89 -15.22
CA VAL A 250 -11.60 -3.16 -14.50
C VAL A 250 -11.35 -4.31 -15.47
N CYS A 251 -10.53 -5.27 -15.03
CA CYS A 251 -10.20 -6.48 -15.77
C CYS A 251 -10.83 -7.67 -15.04
N ILE A 252 -11.73 -8.38 -15.69
CA ILE A 252 -12.52 -9.48 -15.11
C ILE A 252 -11.93 -10.81 -15.58
N GLY A 253 -11.48 -11.63 -14.63
CA GLY A 253 -11.09 -13.02 -14.83
C GLY A 253 -12.15 -13.98 -14.27
N ASP A 254 -11.86 -15.28 -14.25
CA ASP A 254 -12.85 -16.31 -13.90
C ASP A 254 -13.43 -16.17 -12.48
N ASN A 255 -12.60 -15.84 -11.48
CA ASN A 255 -13.01 -15.68 -10.07
C ASN A 255 -12.42 -14.41 -9.42
N GLU A 256 -11.89 -13.49 -10.22
CA GLU A 256 -11.24 -12.29 -9.71
C GLU A 256 -11.47 -11.08 -10.62
N LYS A 257 -11.38 -9.90 -10.02
CA LYS A 257 -11.39 -8.62 -10.74
C LYS A 257 -10.10 -7.88 -10.38
N ILE A 258 -9.46 -7.29 -11.38
CA ILE A 258 -8.30 -6.43 -11.22
C ILE A 258 -8.72 -5.03 -11.63
N LEU A 259 -8.79 -4.13 -10.66
CA LEU A 259 -9.03 -2.73 -10.91
C LEU A 259 -7.68 -2.05 -11.19
N VAL A 260 -7.59 -1.35 -12.32
CA VAL A 260 -6.45 -0.49 -12.61
C VAL A 260 -6.95 0.95 -12.60
N THR A 261 -6.42 1.70 -11.65
CA THR A 261 -6.78 3.08 -11.44
C THR A 261 -5.61 4.02 -11.64
N HIS A 262 -5.94 5.24 -12.02
CA HIS A 262 -5.14 6.41 -11.71
C HIS A 262 -5.82 7.11 -10.54
N GLY A 263 -5.07 7.76 -9.67
CA GLY A 263 -5.72 8.46 -8.58
C GLY A 263 -4.87 9.51 -7.90
N ASP A 264 -5.58 10.44 -7.26
CA ASP A 264 -5.13 11.67 -6.62
C ASP A 264 -4.22 11.48 -5.41
N THR A 265 -4.27 10.31 -4.74
CA THR A 265 -3.57 10.11 -3.46
C THR A 265 -2.09 9.74 -3.62
N ARG A 266 -1.71 9.23 -4.78
CA ARG A 266 -0.32 9.07 -5.23
C ARG A 266 -0.33 9.28 -6.74
N ASP A 267 0.17 10.43 -7.18
CA ASP A 267 0.35 10.79 -8.59
C ASP A 267 0.93 9.62 -9.40
N GLY A 268 0.07 8.82 -10.03
CA GLY A 268 0.49 7.59 -10.71
C GLY A 268 -0.62 6.62 -11.06
N TRP A 269 -0.22 5.46 -11.57
CA TRP A 269 -1.05 4.30 -11.86
C TRP A 269 -0.85 3.21 -10.81
N TYR A 270 -1.96 2.65 -10.34
CA TYR A 270 -1.96 1.58 -9.37
C TYR A 270 -3.00 0.49 -9.68
N MET A 271 -2.82 -0.66 -9.04
CA MET A 271 -3.62 -1.84 -9.25
C MET A 271 -4.17 -2.38 -7.94
N GLN A 272 -5.44 -2.75 -7.94
CA GLN A 272 -6.15 -3.38 -6.84
C GLN A 272 -6.78 -4.68 -7.32
N ARG A 273 -6.92 -5.66 -6.43
CA ARG A 273 -7.45 -6.98 -6.76
C ARG A 273 -8.60 -7.36 -5.85
N PHE A 274 -9.67 -7.84 -6.46
CA PHE A 274 -10.84 -8.38 -5.78
C PHE A 274 -10.98 -9.86 -6.10
N VAL A 275 -11.16 -10.70 -5.09
CA VAL A 275 -11.46 -12.13 -5.23
C VAL A 275 -12.76 -12.39 -4.50
N GLU A 276 -13.75 -12.95 -5.19
CA GLU A 276 -15.10 -13.18 -4.63
C GLU A 276 -15.72 -11.91 -3.99
N GLY A 277 -15.45 -10.74 -4.58
CA GLY A 277 -15.94 -9.45 -4.12
C GLY A 277 -15.14 -8.80 -2.98
N ARG A 278 -14.11 -9.48 -2.45
CA ARG A 278 -13.27 -8.94 -1.36
C ARG A 278 -11.95 -8.42 -1.86
N LEU A 279 -11.50 -7.30 -1.31
CA LEU A 279 -10.20 -6.72 -1.61
C LEU A 279 -9.09 -7.64 -1.06
N THR A 280 -8.16 -8.03 -1.92
CA THR A 280 -7.06 -8.95 -1.58
C THR A 280 -5.71 -8.36 -1.91
N SER A 281 -4.67 -8.85 -1.25
CA SER A 281 -3.31 -8.40 -1.51
C SER A 281 -2.86 -8.76 -2.93
N VAL A 282 -2.14 -7.81 -3.54
CA VAL A 282 -1.60 -7.91 -4.90
C VAL A 282 -0.13 -8.37 -4.90
N GLU A 283 0.57 -8.23 -3.78
CA GLU A 283 2.04 -8.41 -3.67
C GLU A 283 2.55 -9.80 -4.07
N ASN A 284 1.75 -10.85 -3.84
CA ASN A 284 2.17 -12.23 -4.08
C ASN A 284 1.61 -12.83 -5.38
N GLU A 285 0.93 -12.02 -6.20
CA GLU A 285 0.27 -12.53 -7.40
C GLU A 285 1.25 -12.63 -8.59
N PRO A 286 1.37 -13.82 -9.23
CA PRO A 286 2.29 -14.01 -10.35
C PRO A 286 2.04 -13.03 -11.51
N ILE A 287 0.77 -12.70 -11.77
CA ILE A 287 0.39 -11.76 -12.82
C ILE A 287 0.89 -10.34 -12.51
N PHE A 288 0.88 -9.94 -11.23
CA PHE A 288 1.37 -8.65 -10.81
C PHE A 288 2.90 -8.58 -10.87
N SER A 289 3.59 -9.62 -10.38
CA SER A 289 5.06 -9.66 -10.42
C SER A 289 5.60 -9.60 -11.85
N ASP A 290 5.02 -10.37 -12.77
CA ASP A 290 5.38 -10.35 -14.20
C ASP A 290 5.11 -8.98 -14.84
N PHE A 291 3.97 -8.42 -14.50
CA PHE A 291 3.54 -7.10 -14.96
C PHE A 291 4.50 -5.99 -14.48
N GLN A 292 4.80 -5.96 -13.18
CA GLN A 292 5.70 -5.00 -12.55
C GLN A 292 7.12 -5.10 -13.14
N GLU A 293 7.63 -6.32 -13.34
CA GLU A 293 8.92 -6.53 -13.98
C GLU A 293 8.98 -5.92 -15.39
N GLN A 294 7.91 -6.10 -16.19
CA GLN A 294 7.85 -5.58 -17.54
C GLN A 294 7.77 -4.06 -17.60
N ILE A 295 6.94 -3.43 -16.77
CA ILE A 295 6.82 -1.97 -16.77
C ILE A 295 8.12 -1.32 -16.26
N ASP A 296 8.76 -1.88 -15.24
CA ASP A 296 10.06 -1.44 -14.74
C ASP A 296 11.17 -1.59 -15.79
N GLU A 297 11.16 -2.68 -16.57
CA GLU A 297 12.10 -2.85 -17.69
C GLU A 297 11.89 -1.78 -18.77
N LYS A 298 10.62 -1.48 -19.12
CA LYS A 298 10.27 -0.47 -20.12
C LYS A 298 10.67 0.92 -19.67
N ILE A 299 10.36 1.28 -18.43
CA ILE A 299 10.76 2.54 -17.80
C ILE A 299 12.29 2.69 -17.84
N ARG A 300 13.04 1.68 -17.35
CA ARG A 300 14.51 1.72 -17.36
C ARG A 300 15.09 1.84 -18.76
N ARG A 301 14.49 1.14 -19.74
CA ARG A 301 14.92 1.21 -21.15
C ARG A 301 14.69 2.59 -21.73
N TYR A 302 13.52 3.19 -21.48
CA TYR A 302 13.22 4.54 -21.96
C TYR A 302 14.15 5.58 -21.34
N LYS A 303 14.37 5.55 -20.01
CA LYS A 303 15.34 6.41 -19.32
C LYS A 303 16.74 6.33 -19.96
N ARG A 304 17.18 5.12 -20.33
CA ARG A 304 18.47 4.92 -21.01
C ARG A 304 18.49 5.55 -22.40
N ILE A 305 17.43 5.42 -23.19
CA ILE A 305 17.31 6.02 -24.53
C ILE A 305 17.33 7.55 -24.42
N SER A 306 16.53 8.13 -23.52
CA SER A 306 16.48 9.57 -23.26
C SER A 306 17.85 10.13 -22.85
N LYS A 307 18.55 9.45 -21.93
CA LYS A 307 19.94 9.84 -21.56
C LYS A 307 20.89 9.80 -22.77
N GLN A 308 20.77 8.78 -23.63
CA GLN A 308 21.60 8.67 -24.84
C GLN A 308 21.27 9.76 -25.87
N LEU A 309 20.00 10.15 -26.02
CA LEU A 309 19.59 11.28 -26.87
C LEU A 309 20.16 12.61 -26.35
N GLY A 310 20.07 12.85 -25.03
CA GLY A 310 20.65 14.02 -24.39
C GLY A 310 22.16 14.13 -24.66
N SER A 311 22.91 13.05 -24.42
CA SER A 311 24.35 13.02 -24.69
C SER A 311 24.67 13.15 -26.19
N ALA A 312 23.94 12.48 -27.08
CA ALA A 312 24.14 12.58 -28.52
C ALA A 312 23.88 13.99 -29.04
N SER A 313 22.87 14.69 -28.50
CA SER A 313 22.56 16.08 -28.86
C SER A 313 23.67 17.04 -28.43
N GLN A 314 24.27 16.85 -27.25
CA GLN A 314 25.42 17.63 -26.78
C GLN A 314 26.67 17.37 -27.64
N VAL A 315 26.94 16.10 -27.97
CA VAL A 315 28.05 15.71 -28.84
C VAL A 315 27.86 16.27 -30.26
N MET A 316 26.65 16.25 -30.82
CA MET A 316 26.35 16.88 -32.11
C MET A 316 26.55 18.39 -32.11
N ARG A 317 26.22 19.11 -31.02
CA ARG A 317 26.50 20.55 -30.92
C ARG A 317 28.00 20.83 -30.89
N GLY A 318 28.77 20.04 -30.14
CA GLY A 318 30.23 20.15 -30.11
C GLY A 318 30.89 19.84 -31.46
N LEU A 319 30.42 18.80 -32.14
CA LEU A 319 30.95 18.39 -33.44
C LEU A 319 30.48 19.26 -34.59
N GLY A 320 29.26 19.80 -34.55
CA GLY A 320 28.81 20.78 -35.53
C GLY A 320 29.72 22.01 -35.54
N GLY A 321 30.20 22.43 -34.37
CA GLY A 321 31.23 23.46 -34.23
C GLY A 321 32.57 23.04 -34.83
N ILE A 322 33.06 21.83 -34.52
CA ILE A 322 34.35 21.33 -35.04
C ILE A 322 34.29 21.12 -36.57
N ILE A 323 33.23 20.51 -37.09
CA ILE A 323 33.03 20.30 -38.53
C ILE A 323 32.92 21.64 -39.24
N ALA A 324 32.15 22.61 -38.72
CA ALA A 324 32.08 23.94 -39.32
C ALA A 324 33.46 24.62 -39.36
N VAL A 325 34.24 24.53 -38.28
CA VAL A 325 35.62 25.06 -38.24
C VAL A 325 36.52 24.34 -39.23
N VAL A 326 36.48 23.01 -39.29
CA VAL A 326 37.26 22.21 -40.25
C VAL A 326 36.84 22.50 -41.69
N THR A 327 35.54 22.65 -41.98
CA THR A 327 35.04 23.02 -43.32
C THR A 327 35.46 24.44 -43.70
N ILE A 328 35.46 25.39 -42.76
CA ILE A 328 35.97 26.75 -42.99
C ILE A 328 37.48 26.72 -43.26
N ILE A 329 38.25 25.94 -42.50
CA ILE A 329 39.70 25.78 -42.71
C ILE A 329 39.97 25.10 -44.06
N LEU A 330 39.24 24.04 -44.41
CA LEU A 330 39.35 23.34 -45.70
C LEU A 330 38.87 24.19 -46.89
N ALA A 331 37.91 25.11 -46.68
CA ALA A 331 37.47 26.05 -47.70
C ALA A 331 38.42 27.25 -47.84
N ALA A 332 39.12 27.62 -46.76
CA ALA A 332 40.13 28.68 -46.75
C ALA A 332 41.47 28.20 -47.36
N LEU A 333 41.81 26.93 -47.18
CA LEU A 333 42.95 26.30 -47.84
C LEU A 333 42.56 25.95 -49.29
N SER A 334 43.13 26.65 -50.28
CA SER A 334 42.94 26.24 -51.68
C SER A 334 43.48 24.81 -51.85
N THR A 335 42.86 24.00 -52.72
CA THR A 335 43.26 22.60 -52.97
C THR A 335 44.76 22.42 -53.24
N ASN A 336 45.43 23.45 -53.76
CA ASN A 336 46.87 23.48 -54.02
C ASN A 336 47.74 23.51 -52.75
N GLU A 337 47.28 24.09 -51.64
CA GLU A 337 48.05 24.16 -50.39
C GLU A 337 48.02 22.84 -49.62
N ILE A 338 46.91 22.11 -49.70
CA ILE A 338 46.79 20.76 -49.14
C ILE A 338 47.69 19.79 -49.91
N GLU A 339 47.70 19.89 -51.24
CA GLU A 339 48.58 19.09 -52.10
C GLU A 339 50.06 19.36 -51.81
N ASN A 340 50.44 20.64 -51.68
CA ASN A 340 51.80 21.04 -51.34
C ASN A 340 52.21 20.61 -49.91
N PHE A 341 51.31 20.68 -48.93
CA PHE A 341 51.60 20.25 -47.56
C PHE A 341 51.80 18.73 -47.47
N VAL A 342 50.95 17.94 -48.14
CA VAL A 342 51.07 16.49 -48.21
C VAL A 342 52.37 16.07 -48.93
N GLN A 343 52.75 16.80 -49.99
CA GLN A 343 54.02 16.58 -50.69
C GLN A 343 55.26 17.04 -49.88
N SER A 344 55.10 17.98 -48.95
CA SER A 344 56.19 18.49 -48.10
C SER A 344 56.55 17.58 -46.91
N LEU A 345 55.74 16.56 -46.61
CA LEU A 345 56.04 15.60 -45.54
C LEU A 345 57.02 14.53 -46.04
N PRO A 346 58.25 14.44 -45.48
CA PRO A 346 59.36 13.63 -46.03
C PRO A 346 59.17 12.11 -45.94
N ILE A 347 58.03 11.65 -45.41
CA ILE A 347 57.66 10.23 -45.29
C ILE A 347 56.79 9.77 -46.48
N VAL A 348 56.18 10.70 -47.23
CA VAL A 348 55.16 10.40 -48.25
C VAL A 348 55.74 10.24 -49.64
N SER A 349 56.98 10.67 -49.91
CA SER A 349 57.56 10.65 -51.27
C SER A 349 57.83 9.25 -51.84
N THR A 350 57.77 8.18 -51.02
CA THR A 350 58.06 6.80 -51.47
C THR A 350 56.89 5.80 -51.30
N TYR A 351 55.81 6.17 -50.60
CA TYR A 351 54.63 5.31 -50.37
C TYR A 351 53.29 6.04 -50.62
N SER A 352 53.28 6.95 -51.62
CA SER A 352 52.35 8.08 -51.68
C SER A 352 50.87 7.76 -51.97
N SER A 353 50.54 6.62 -52.58
CA SER A 353 49.14 6.30 -52.92
C SER A 353 48.45 5.41 -51.89
N GLU A 354 49.07 4.28 -51.50
CA GLU A 354 48.45 3.26 -50.66
C GLU A 354 48.20 3.73 -49.22
N LEU A 355 49.14 4.50 -48.64
CA LEU A 355 49.04 5.02 -47.28
C LEU A 355 47.98 6.13 -47.20
N THR A 356 47.91 6.99 -48.21
CA THR A 356 46.87 8.03 -48.36
C THR A 356 45.48 7.40 -48.51
N VAL A 357 45.35 6.37 -49.36
CA VAL A 357 44.11 5.61 -49.53
C VAL A 357 43.71 4.93 -48.22
N GLY A 358 44.65 4.32 -47.49
CA GLY A 358 44.40 3.71 -46.18
C GLY A 358 43.89 4.71 -45.13
N ILE A 359 44.46 5.92 -45.09
CA ILE A 359 44.00 7.00 -44.20
C ILE A 359 42.58 7.45 -44.58
N ILE A 360 42.26 7.57 -45.87
CA ILE A 360 40.90 7.92 -46.33
C ILE A 360 39.91 6.83 -45.91
N PHE A 361 40.23 5.55 -46.11
CA PHE A 361 39.37 4.44 -45.68
C PHE A 361 39.17 4.42 -44.16
N LEU A 362 40.23 4.64 -43.38
CA LEU A 362 40.12 4.71 -41.92
C LEU A 362 39.24 5.89 -41.47
N ASN A 363 39.37 7.05 -42.10
CA ASN A 363 38.53 8.22 -41.80
C ASN A 363 37.05 7.97 -42.17
N ILE A 364 36.78 7.35 -43.31
CA ILE A 364 35.41 6.96 -43.70
C ILE A 364 34.86 5.93 -42.69
N PHE A 365 35.65 4.94 -42.30
CA PHE A 365 35.24 3.92 -41.32
C PHE A 365 34.92 4.53 -39.96
N VAL A 366 35.80 5.40 -39.44
CA VAL A 366 35.58 6.14 -38.20
C VAL A 366 34.34 7.03 -38.32
N MET A 367 34.15 7.75 -39.43
CA MET A 367 32.97 8.57 -39.68
C MET A 367 31.69 7.73 -39.68
N ILE A 368 31.68 6.54 -40.31
CA ILE A 368 30.54 5.64 -40.32
C ILE A 368 30.21 5.16 -38.89
N ILE A 369 31.21 4.68 -38.13
CA ILE A 369 31.01 4.29 -36.72
C ILE A 369 30.43 5.45 -35.92
N PHE A 370 30.94 6.66 -36.17
CA PHE A 370 30.49 7.86 -35.49
C PHE A 370 29.03 8.19 -35.82
N ILE A 371 28.66 8.15 -37.11
CA ILE A 371 27.28 8.34 -37.59
C ILE A 371 26.36 7.28 -36.97
N ILE A 372 26.78 6.01 -36.93
CA ILE A 372 26.00 4.93 -36.31
C ILE A 372 25.81 5.20 -34.81
N MET A 373 26.86 5.61 -34.09
CA MET A 373 26.75 5.95 -32.66
C MET A 373 25.80 7.13 -32.41
N LEU A 374 25.81 8.14 -33.28
CA LEU A 374 24.92 9.30 -33.21
C LEU A 374 23.47 8.97 -33.57
N LEU A 375 23.23 8.13 -34.59
CA LEU A 375 21.88 7.76 -35.03
C LEU A 375 21.27 6.65 -34.17
N SER A 376 22.09 5.82 -33.51
CA SER A 376 21.65 4.73 -32.63
C SER A 376 20.57 5.15 -31.61
N PRO A 377 20.71 6.24 -30.83
CA PRO A 377 19.67 6.66 -29.90
C PRO A 377 18.34 7.01 -30.57
N TYR A 378 18.35 7.72 -31.70
CA TYR A 378 17.13 8.07 -32.46
C TYR A 378 16.44 6.83 -33.04
N ILE A 379 17.22 5.87 -33.55
CA ILE A 379 16.67 4.59 -34.03
C ILE A 379 16.05 3.81 -32.86
N LYS A 380 16.71 3.81 -31.68
CA LYS A 380 16.20 3.14 -30.47
C LYS A 380 14.93 3.80 -29.93
N GLU A 381 14.84 5.13 -29.98
CA GLU A 381 13.64 5.90 -29.63
C GLU A 381 12.49 5.57 -30.57
N LYS A 382 12.70 5.67 -31.89
CA LYS A 382 11.67 5.36 -32.90
C LYS A 382 11.20 3.91 -32.87
N SER A 383 12.06 2.98 -32.46
CA SER A 383 11.73 1.55 -32.31
C SER A 383 11.24 1.18 -30.90
N PHE A 384 11.22 2.12 -29.96
CA PHE A 384 10.70 1.88 -28.63
C PHE A 384 9.18 1.70 -28.68
N THR A 385 8.68 0.77 -27.89
CA THR A 385 7.24 0.48 -27.81
C THR A 385 6.89 0.11 -26.38
N TRP A 386 5.76 0.62 -25.91
CA TRP A 386 5.19 0.31 -24.60
C TRP A 386 4.53 -1.07 -24.53
N LYS A 387 4.38 -1.77 -25.67
CA LYS A 387 3.77 -3.10 -25.73
C LYS A 387 4.40 -4.07 -24.72
N MET A 388 3.54 -4.62 -23.85
CA MET A 388 3.81 -5.69 -22.90
C MET A 388 3.28 -7.03 -23.45
N TYR A 389 3.72 -8.14 -22.86
CA TYR A 389 3.38 -9.50 -23.31
C TYR A 389 2.91 -10.33 -22.12
N SER A 390 1.82 -11.09 -22.25
CA SER A 390 1.31 -11.91 -21.14
C SER A 390 2.27 -13.06 -20.78
N CYS A 391 2.15 -13.57 -19.54
CA CYS A 391 2.92 -14.71 -19.07
C CYS A 391 2.47 -15.99 -19.82
N GLY A 392 3.42 -16.80 -20.32
CA GLY A 392 3.12 -18.02 -21.09
C GLY A 392 3.89 -18.16 -22.41
N ALA A 393 3.41 -19.00 -23.34
CA ALA A 393 4.07 -19.43 -24.58
C ALA A 393 4.52 -18.28 -25.53
N ASP A 394 4.01 -17.07 -25.34
CA ASP A 394 4.49 -15.88 -26.06
C ASP A 394 5.77 -15.29 -25.47
N ARG A 395 6.03 -15.44 -24.16
CA ARG A 395 7.26 -14.98 -23.51
C ARG A 395 8.48 -15.78 -23.97
N SER A 396 8.32 -17.07 -24.27
CA SER A 396 9.38 -17.90 -24.85
C SER A 396 9.68 -17.49 -26.29
N ARG A 397 8.67 -17.22 -27.12
CA ARG A 397 8.88 -16.66 -28.48
C ARG A 397 9.54 -15.28 -28.47
N VAL A 398 9.19 -14.40 -27.52
CA VAL A 398 9.80 -13.07 -27.38
C VAL A 398 11.20 -13.14 -26.77
N LYS A 399 11.48 -14.04 -25.80
CA LYS A 399 12.86 -14.30 -25.31
C LYS A 399 13.72 -14.89 -26.43
N ILE A 400 13.18 -15.79 -27.26
CA ILE A 400 13.86 -16.33 -28.44
C ILE A 400 14.13 -15.23 -29.48
N LEU A 401 13.16 -14.32 -29.73
CA LEU A 401 13.34 -13.19 -30.66
C LEU A 401 14.28 -12.09 -30.13
N ARG A 402 14.30 -11.84 -28.81
CA ARG A 402 15.27 -10.94 -28.19
C ARG A 402 16.67 -11.55 -28.21
N HIS A 403 16.82 -12.84 -27.90
CA HIS A 403 18.13 -13.51 -27.99
C HIS A 403 18.60 -13.74 -29.43
N SER A 404 17.70 -13.92 -30.41
CA SER A 404 18.10 -14.08 -31.83
C SER A 404 18.51 -12.76 -32.47
N LYS A 405 17.96 -11.62 -32.03
CA LYS A 405 18.41 -10.28 -32.48
C LYS A 405 19.76 -9.84 -31.90
N TYR A 406 20.31 -10.55 -30.91
CA TYR A 406 21.66 -10.33 -30.38
C TYR A 406 22.65 -11.44 -30.77
N ARG A 407 22.30 -12.30 -31.73
CA ARG A 407 23.13 -13.45 -32.15
C ARG A 407 23.42 -13.51 -33.65
N LEU A 408 23.30 -12.38 -34.34
CA LEU A 408 23.90 -12.19 -35.65
C LEU A 408 24.81 -10.97 -35.53
N ASP A 409 26.10 -11.28 -35.34
CA ASP A 409 27.33 -10.55 -35.64
C ASP A 409 27.43 -9.05 -35.33
#